data_AF-A0A7S3W2T6-F1
#
_entry.id   AF-A0A7S3W2T6-F1
#
_cell.length_a   1.000
_cell.length_b   1.000
_cell.length_c   1.000
_cell.angle_alpha   90.00
_cell.angle_beta   90.00
_cell.angle_gamma   90.00
#
_symmetry.space_group_name_H-M   'P 1'
#
loop_
_entity.id
_entity.type
_entity.pdbx_description
1 polymer ?
#
loop_
_entity_poly.entity_id
_entity_poly.type
_entity_poly.pdbx_seq_one_letter_code
_entity_poly.pdbx_strand_id
1 'polypeptide(L)'
;MAPSRRRAGRLRPLLDKLFVAFEAAPWLVQALLYLCTAPLLEALFYLHTASWREWRSSAPHNTHERADTAAVLAFYDRILAEEDADGLKSFLHGWFLEQPASPWQEPRYGNIREFVAWTLYGDAGERKPKQTSTVDRVMNQIEAVLGPLPAGRAERLVAMTYTREPLGRCHRPLAVYLCCFAAHGAIRRMLQLLGFSSRSVGRLRYLHRPDRRGGGATSAPLVFLHGIGGLLPYPLLLLQLASRWEGPVLLPLLPHGALDRLPTSRCVARAMRMPELVGAVEVMVRRHALNGRAPSAAFMSHSLGTGYHAAVATRAPGLVAASLFADPICFLLHERDVLHNFLYEARASLP
;
A
#
# COMPACT_ATOMS: atom_id res chain seq x y z
N MET A 1 -26.76 57.06 -36.40
CA MET A 1 -26.55 55.93 -35.48
C MET A 1 -25.06 55.67 -35.33
N ALA A 2 -24.44 56.08 -34.21
CA ALA A 2 -23.07 55.69 -33.87
C ALA A 2 -22.85 55.69 -32.35
N PRO A 3 -23.28 54.65 -31.61
CA PRO A 3 -22.93 54.48 -30.21
C PRO A 3 -21.86 53.39 -30.09
N SER A 4 -20.57 53.70 -30.29
CA SER A 4 -19.51 52.75 -29.93
C SER A 4 -18.20 53.37 -29.42
N ARG A 5 -17.90 54.65 -29.69
CA ARG A 5 -16.60 55.24 -29.28
C ARG A 5 -16.53 55.81 -27.85
N ARG A 6 -17.65 56.09 -27.19
CA ARG A 6 -17.64 56.69 -25.83
C ARG A 6 -17.40 55.70 -24.67
N ARG A 7 -17.59 54.40 -24.87
CA ARG A 7 -17.34 53.39 -23.81
C ARG A 7 -15.84 53.06 -23.65
N ALA A 8 -15.06 53.11 -24.73
CA ALA A 8 -13.63 52.81 -24.71
C ALA A 8 -12.78 53.83 -23.93
N GLY A 9 -13.17 55.12 -23.92
CA GLY A 9 -12.43 56.20 -23.27
C GLY A 9 -12.51 56.24 -21.74
N ARG A 10 -13.54 55.63 -21.13
CA ARG A 10 -13.69 55.60 -19.65
C ARG A 10 -12.99 54.41 -18.99
N LEU A 11 -12.77 53.33 -19.74
CA LEU A 11 -12.09 52.13 -19.22
C LEU A 11 -10.57 52.30 -19.15
N ARG A 12 -9.97 53.03 -20.11
CA ARG A 12 -8.52 53.26 -20.19
C ARG A 12 -7.89 53.84 -18.91
N PRO A 13 -8.37 54.97 -18.36
CA PRO A 13 -7.77 55.53 -17.13
C PRO A 13 -8.01 54.66 -15.89
N LEU A 14 -9.03 53.80 -15.91
CA LEU A 14 -9.27 52.84 -14.83
C LEU A 14 -8.29 51.67 -14.91
N LEU A 15 -8.02 51.17 -16.11
CA LEU A 15 -7.03 50.14 -16.40
C LEU A 15 -5.61 50.63 -16.09
N ASP A 16 -5.27 51.88 -16.44
CA ASP A 16 -3.96 52.46 -16.15
C ASP A 16 -3.74 52.59 -14.62
N LYS A 17 -4.75 52.99 -13.86
CA LYS A 17 -4.69 53.03 -12.38
C LYS A 17 -4.56 51.64 -11.77
N LEU A 18 -5.27 50.65 -12.31
CA LEU A 18 -5.13 49.24 -11.93
C LEU A 18 -3.71 48.73 -12.21
N PHE A 19 -3.14 49.08 -13.37
CA PHE A 19 -1.81 48.66 -13.78
C PHE A 19 -0.72 49.25 -12.86
N VAL A 20 -0.80 50.55 -12.54
CA VAL A 20 0.12 51.21 -11.60
C VAL A 20 -0.01 50.62 -10.18
N ALA A 21 -1.23 50.32 -9.73
CA ALA A 21 -1.45 49.65 -8.45
C ALA A 21 -0.89 48.22 -8.43
N PHE A 22 -0.95 47.51 -9.56
CA PHE A 22 -0.36 46.19 -9.74
C PHE A 22 1.16 46.19 -9.76
N GLU A 23 1.79 47.19 -10.39
CA GLU A 23 3.25 47.39 -10.34
C GLU A 23 3.74 47.77 -8.94
N ALA A 24 2.95 48.52 -8.17
CA ALA A 24 3.29 48.90 -6.81
C ALA A 24 3.18 47.75 -5.79
N ALA A 25 2.37 46.72 -6.10
CA ALA A 25 2.15 45.57 -5.22
C ALA A 25 2.08 44.24 -6.01
N PRO A 26 3.18 43.80 -6.65
CA PRO A 26 3.20 42.59 -7.47
C PRO A 26 2.86 41.33 -6.66
N TRP A 27 3.18 41.33 -5.36
CA TRP A 27 2.81 40.26 -4.43
C TRP A 27 1.30 40.10 -4.26
N LEU A 28 0.52 41.20 -4.34
CA LEU A 28 -0.93 41.16 -4.21
C LEU A 28 -1.56 40.54 -5.46
N VAL A 29 -1.03 40.86 -6.64
CA VAL A 29 -1.42 40.22 -7.91
C VAL A 29 -1.11 38.74 -7.88
N GLN A 30 0.09 38.39 -7.42
CA GLN A 30 0.51 36.99 -7.29
C GLN A 30 -0.37 36.23 -6.29
N ALA A 31 -0.72 36.85 -5.15
CA ALA A 31 -1.61 36.28 -4.16
C ALA A 31 -3.04 36.12 -4.69
N LEU A 32 -3.58 37.11 -5.39
CA LEU A 32 -4.91 37.03 -6.01
C LEU A 32 -4.95 35.99 -7.14
N LEU A 33 -3.92 35.92 -7.98
CA LEU A 33 -3.78 34.86 -8.99
C LEU A 33 -3.72 33.50 -8.32
N TYR A 34 -2.95 33.33 -7.25
CA TYR A 34 -2.87 32.09 -6.50
C TYR A 34 -4.21 31.71 -5.85
N LEU A 35 -4.89 32.66 -5.21
CA LEU A 35 -6.21 32.48 -4.58
C LEU A 35 -7.31 32.17 -5.60
N CYS A 36 -7.23 32.69 -6.82
CA CYS A 36 -8.20 32.40 -7.88
C CYS A 36 -7.88 31.09 -8.62
N THR A 37 -6.60 30.75 -8.80
CA THR A 37 -6.19 29.56 -9.56
C THR A 37 -6.15 28.29 -8.72
N ALA A 38 -5.78 28.36 -7.44
CA ALA A 38 -5.69 27.17 -6.59
C ALA A 38 -7.05 26.45 -6.38
N PRO A 39 -8.16 27.15 -6.07
CA PRO A 39 -9.47 26.50 -5.97
C PRO A 39 -9.96 25.95 -7.31
N LEU A 40 -9.66 26.64 -8.42
CA LEU A 40 -9.99 26.16 -9.76
C LEU A 40 -9.22 24.87 -10.09
N LEU A 41 -7.91 24.84 -9.85
CA LEU A 41 -7.07 23.65 -10.04
C LEU A 41 -7.53 22.50 -9.15
N GLU A 42 -7.89 22.78 -7.89
CA GLU A 42 -8.42 21.79 -6.97
C GLU A 42 -9.78 21.25 -7.45
N ALA A 43 -10.68 22.11 -7.94
CA ALA A 43 -11.96 21.69 -8.51
C ALA A 43 -11.78 20.81 -9.76
N LEU A 44 -10.89 21.22 -10.67
CA LEU A 44 -10.54 20.43 -11.86
C LEU A 44 -9.92 19.09 -11.46
N PHE A 45 -9.05 19.07 -10.45
CA PHE A 45 -8.46 17.85 -9.91
C PHE A 45 -9.50 16.94 -9.25
N TYR A 46 -10.41 17.50 -8.46
CA TYR A 46 -11.51 16.79 -7.83
C TYR A 46 -12.39 16.11 -8.88
N LEU A 47 -12.74 16.81 -9.96
CA LEU A 47 -13.50 16.25 -11.09
C LEU A 47 -12.71 15.20 -11.86
N HIS A 48 -11.42 15.45 -12.12
CA HIS A 48 -10.54 14.51 -12.80
C HIS A 48 -10.47 13.15 -12.08
N THR A 49 -10.41 13.20 -10.76
CA THR A 49 -10.29 12.02 -9.90
C THR A 49 -11.65 11.45 -9.44
N ALA A 50 -12.79 12.08 -9.77
CA ALA A 50 -14.11 11.68 -9.29
C ALA A 50 -14.53 10.27 -9.72
N SER A 51 -14.47 9.97 -11.01
CA SER A 51 -14.80 8.63 -11.54
C SER A 51 -13.89 7.54 -10.97
N TRP A 52 -12.62 7.90 -10.73
CA TRP A 52 -11.64 7.00 -10.14
C TRP A 52 -11.91 6.74 -8.64
N ARG A 53 -12.26 7.78 -7.86
CA ARG A 53 -12.69 7.65 -6.45
C ARG A 53 -13.94 6.79 -6.35
N GLU A 54 -14.91 7.02 -7.23
CA GLU A 54 -16.13 6.24 -7.29
C GLU A 54 -15.84 4.76 -7.58
N TRP A 55 -15.05 4.47 -8.60
CA TRP A 55 -14.65 3.10 -8.93
C TRP A 55 -13.90 2.40 -7.78
N ARG A 56 -12.94 3.07 -7.10
CA ARG A 56 -12.24 2.44 -5.96
C ARG A 56 -13.15 2.21 -4.75
N SER A 57 -14.18 3.03 -4.59
CA SER A 57 -15.11 2.91 -3.45
C SER A 57 -16.19 1.87 -3.69
N SER A 58 -16.55 1.60 -4.96
CA SER A 58 -17.62 0.68 -5.33
C SER A 58 -17.15 -0.70 -5.79
N ALA A 59 -15.90 -0.84 -6.25
CA ALA A 59 -15.38 -2.12 -6.70
C ALA A 59 -14.80 -2.94 -5.52
N PRO A 60 -15.35 -4.12 -5.19
CA PRO A 60 -14.74 -5.00 -4.20
C PRO A 60 -13.30 -5.33 -4.59
N HIS A 61 -12.40 -5.31 -3.60
CA HIS A 61 -10.97 -5.54 -3.81
C HIS A 61 -10.69 -7.03 -4.04
N ASN A 62 -11.07 -7.53 -5.22
CA ASN A 62 -10.84 -8.92 -5.64
C ASN A 62 -9.37 -9.11 -6.02
N THR A 63 -8.49 -9.25 -5.02
CA THR A 63 -7.04 -9.37 -5.27
C THR A 63 -6.38 -10.61 -4.69
N HIS A 64 -7.14 -11.52 -4.06
CA HIS A 64 -6.55 -12.75 -3.56
C HIS A 64 -6.16 -13.66 -4.74
N GLU A 65 -4.86 -13.95 -4.85
CA GLU A 65 -4.40 -15.11 -5.60
C GLU A 65 -5.08 -16.35 -5.01
N ARG A 66 -5.63 -17.22 -5.87
CA ARG A 66 -6.38 -18.40 -5.43
C ARG A 66 -5.45 -19.27 -4.59
N ALA A 67 -5.77 -19.42 -3.31
CA ALA A 67 -4.99 -20.24 -2.41
C ALA A 67 -5.02 -21.70 -2.87
N ASP A 68 -3.85 -22.33 -2.95
CA ASP A 68 -3.76 -23.76 -3.19
C ASP A 68 -4.29 -24.52 -1.98
N THR A 69 -5.20 -25.46 -2.20
CA THR A 69 -5.88 -26.19 -1.13
C THR A 69 -4.88 -26.89 -0.20
N ALA A 70 -3.82 -27.49 -0.73
CA ALA A 70 -2.84 -28.19 0.10
C ALA A 70 -2.05 -27.22 0.98
N ALA A 71 -1.59 -26.10 0.42
CA ALA A 71 -0.90 -25.07 1.17
C ALA A 71 -1.78 -24.44 2.28
N VAL A 72 -3.08 -24.21 2.00
CA VAL A 72 -4.03 -23.70 3.00
C VAL A 72 -4.14 -24.65 4.18
N LEU A 73 -4.37 -25.94 3.91
CA LEU A 73 -4.60 -26.91 4.97
C LEU A 73 -3.35 -27.10 5.83
N ALA A 74 -2.17 -27.16 5.21
CA ALA A 74 -0.91 -27.22 5.92
C ALA A 74 -0.65 -25.98 6.79
N PHE A 75 -1.09 -24.81 6.35
CA PHE A 75 -1.01 -23.57 7.13
C PHE A 75 -1.91 -23.64 8.37
N TYR A 76 -3.18 -24.05 8.21
CA TYR A 76 -4.09 -24.20 9.34
C TYR A 76 -3.67 -25.32 10.29
N ASP A 77 -3.17 -26.46 9.78
CA ASP A 77 -2.61 -27.54 10.62
C ASP A 77 -1.49 -27.01 11.53
N ARG A 78 -0.63 -26.14 10.99
CA ARG A 78 0.47 -25.56 11.75
C ARG A 78 -0.01 -24.56 12.79
N ILE A 79 -0.82 -23.58 12.40
CA ILE A 79 -1.26 -22.52 13.33
C ILE A 79 -2.14 -23.09 14.43
N LEU A 80 -3.09 -23.95 14.08
CA LEU A 80 -4.01 -24.54 15.06
C LEU A 80 -3.31 -25.50 16.03
N ALA A 81 -2.11 -26.00 15.70
CA ALA A 81 -1.29 -26.78 16.63
C ALA A 81 -0.54 -25.92 17.64
N GLU A 82 -0.36 -24.62 17.37
CA GLU A 82 0.31 -23.66 18.25
C GLU A 82 -0.69 -22.93 19.18
N GLU A 83 -2.00 -23.02 18.90
CA GLU A 83 -3.07 -22.35 19.63
C GLU A 83 -3.81 -23.32 20.58
N ASP A 84 -4.19 -22.84 21.76
CA ASP A 84 -5.17 -23.54 22.60
C ASP A 84 -6.61 -23.12 22.24
N ALA A 85 -7.59 -23.83 22.81
CA ALA A 85 -9.00 -23.59 22.50
C ALA A 85 -9.46 -22.17 22.89
N ASP A 86 -8.98 -21.64 24.02
CA ASP A 86 -9.39 -20.33 24.52
C ASP A 86 -8.76 -19.19 23.69
N GLY A 87 -7.50 -19.33 23.31
CA GLY A 87 -6.77 -18.44 22.41
C GLY A 87 -7.43 -18.36 21.04
N LEU A 88 -7.69 -19.52 20.42
CA LEU A 88 -8.39 -19.58 19.13
C LEU A 88 -9.80 -18.99 19.20
N LYS A 89 -10.54 -19.24 20.29
CA LYS A 89 -11.86 -18.65 20.51
C LYS A 89 -11.78 -17.13 20.61
N SER A 90 -10.85 -16.61 21.40
CA SER A 90 -10.60 -15.17 21.57
C SER A 90 -10.22 -14.51 20.23
N PHE A 91 -9.34 -15.15 19.46
CA PHE A 91 -8.93 -14.72 18.14
C PHE A 91 -10.15 -14.59 17.22
N LEU A 92 -10.93 -15.66 17.05
CA LEU A 92 -12.11 -15.67 16.18
C LEU A 92 -13.16 -14.65 16.62
N HIS A 93 -13.46 -14.56 17.91
CA HIS A 93 -14.44 -13.60 18.45
C HIS A 93 -14.07 -12.17 18.12
N GLY A 94 -12.78 -11.86 18.16
CA GLY A 94 -12.26 -10.54 17.84
C GLY A 94 -12.55 -10.04 16.43
N TRP A 95 -12.80 -10.93 15.49
CA TRP A 95 -13.10 -10.56 14.10
C TRP A 95 -14.54 -10.12 13.87
N PHE A 96 -15.41 -10.22 14.88
CA PHE A 96 -16.82 -9.86 14.79
C PHE A 96 -17.12 -8.58 15.57
N LEU A 97 -17.83 -7.66 14.91
CA LEU A 97 -18.30 -6.40 15.49
C LEU A 97 -19.73 -6.54 15.99
N GLU A 98 -20.01 -5.82 17.09
CA GLU A 98 -21.34 -5.62 17.62
C GLU A 98 -22.12 -4.61 16.78
N GLN A 99 -23.42 -4.83 16.63
CA GLN A 99 -24.32 -3.78 16.17
C GLN A 99 -24.75 -2.91 17.36
N PRO A 100 -24.81 -1.57 17.23
CA PRO A 100 -24.99 -0.62 18.35
C PRO A 100 -26.22 -0.82 19.25
N ALA A 101 -27.15 -1.70 18.89
CA ALA A 101 -28.46 -1.85 19.55
C ALA A 101 -28.75 -3.29 19.98
N SER A 102 -27.74 -4.15 20.22
CA SER A 102 -27.98 -5.57 20.51
C SER A 102 -27.02 -6.17 21.52
N PRO A 103 -27.49 -7.09 22.39
CA PRO A 103 -26.61 -7.83 23.29
C PRO A 103 -25.67 -8.72 22.47
N TRP A 104 -24.44 -8.89 22.99
CA TRP A 104 -23.43 -9.74 22.39
C TRP A 104 -23.96 -11.17 22.18
N GLN A 105 -23.66 -11.74 21.02
CA GLN A 105 -23.94 -13.13 20.67
C GLN A 105 -22.64 -13.83 20.33
N GLU A 106 -22.54 -15.10 20.71
CA GLU A 106 -21.39 -15.92 20.33
C GLU A 106 -21.42 -16.24 18.83
N PRO A 107 -20.30 -16.09 18.10
CA PRO A 107 -20.19 -16.52 16.72
C PRO A 107 -20.56 -17.99 16.56
N ARG A 108 -21.47 -18.28 15.63
CA ARG A 108 -21.91 -19.64 15.32
C ARG A 108 -21.18 -20.20 14.12
N TYR A 109 -21.38 -21.50 13.84
CA TYR A 109 -20.77 -22.19 12.70
C TYR A 109 -20.90 -21.39 11.40
N GLY A 110 -22.09 -20.84 11.11
CA GLY A 110 -22.32 -20.03 9.91
C GLY A 110 -21.47 -18.77 9.82
N ASN A 111 -21.27 -18.06 10.95
CA ASN A 111 -20.46 -16.84 11.01
C ASN A 111 -18.97 -17.14 10.76
N ILE A 112 -18.44 -18.13 11.47
CA ILE A 112 -17.03 -18.53 11.36
C ILE A 112 -16.75 -19.09 9.96
N ARG A 113 -17.67 -19.88 9.41
CA ARG A 113 -17.55 -20.41 8.05
C ARG A 113 -17.50 -19.30 7.00
N GLU A 114 -18.33 -18.27 7.12
CA GLU A 114 -18.29 -17.09 6.24
C GLU A 114 -16.98 -16.30 6.38
N PHE A 115 -16.47 -16.17 7.61
CA PHE A 115 -15.19 -15.53 7.88
C PHE A 115 -14.02 -16.31 7.24
N VAL A 116 -13.89 -17.62 7.50
CA VAL A 116 -12.86 -18.50 6.91
C VAL A 116 -12.90 -18.42 5.39
N ALA A 117 -14.09 -18.56 4.82
CA ALA A 117 -14.34 -18.36 3.41
C ALA A 117 -13.77 -17.06 2.84
N TRP A 118 -14.04 -15.96 3.53
CA TRP A 118 -13.54 -14.64 3.15
C TRP A 118 -12.01 -14.57 3.26
N THR A 119 -11.39 -15.08 4.34
CA THR A 119 -9.92 -15.06 4.48
C THR A 119 -9.21 -15.79 3.34
N LEU A 120 -9.78 -16.89 2.84
CA LEU A 120 -9.19 -17.71 1.79
C LEU A 120 -9.39 -17.16 0.37
N TYR A 121 -10.54 -16.52 0.12
CA TYR A 121 -10.96 -16.21 -1.24
C TYR A 121 -11.38 -14.76 -1.47
N GLY A 122 -11.43 -13.93 -0.43
CA GLY A 122 -11.89 -12.53 -0.48
C GLY A 122 -13.39 -12.36 -0.67
N ASP A 123 -14.15 -13.46 -0.74
CA ASP A 123 -15.60 -13.47 -0.94
C ASP A 123 -16.28 -14.56 -0.09
N ALA A 124 -17.46 -14.24 0.44
CA ALA A 124 -18.32 -15.16 1.18
C ALA A 124 -19.49 -15.72 0.35
N GLY A 125 -19.63 -15.31 -0.92
CA GLY A 125 -20.71 -15.73 -1.84
C GLY A 125 -20.60 -17.16 -2.39
N GLU A 126 -21.31 -17.40 -3.52
CA GLU A 126 -21.37 -18.71 -4.18
C GLU A 126 -19.98 -19.21 -4.59
N ARG A 127 -19.68 -20.46 -4.21
CA ARG A 127 -18.37 -21.08 -4.37
C ARG A 127 -18.40 -22.25 -5.32
N LYS A 128 -17.28 -22.45 -6.01
CA LYS A 128 -17.05 -23.71 -6.74
C LYS A 128 -16.97 -24.88 -5.74
N PRO A 129 -17.37 -26.10 -6.11
CA PRO A 129 -17.35 -27.26 -5.22
C PRO A 129 -16.00 -27.49 -4.51
N LYS A 130 -14.88 -27.29 -5.21
CA LYS A 130 -13.53 -27.43 -4.62
C LYS A 130 -13.24 -26.39 -3.53
N GLN A 131 -13.73 -25.16 -3.67
CA GLN A 131 -13.54 -24.10 -2.69
C GLN A 131 -14.41 -24.35 -1.46
N THR A 132 -15.65 -24.79 -1.66
CA THR A 132 -16.56 -25.24 -0.61
C THR A 132 -15.92 -26.36 0.21
N SER A 133 -15.43 -27.40 -0.45
CA SER A 133 -14.72 -28.51 0.22
C SER A 133 -13.46 -28.05 0.99
N THR A 134 -12.72 -27.06 0.48
CA THR A 134 -11.56 -26.53 1.19
C THR A 134 -11.97 -25.81 2.47
N VAL A 135 -13.01 -24.96 2.41
CA VAL A 135 -13.55 -24.27 3.60
C VAL A 135 -14.05 -25.28 4.62
N ASP A 136 -14.83 -26.29 4.19
CA ASP A 136 -15.39 -27.28 5.11
C ASP A 136 -14.28 -28.10 5.80
N ARG A 137 -13.18 -28.39 5.11
CA ARG A 137 -12.00 -29.04 5.72
C ARG A 137 -11.31 -28.14 6.76
N VAL A 138 -11.19 -26.84 6.49
CA VAL A 138 -10.66 -25.88 7.48
C VAL A 138 -11.59 -25.75 8.68
N MET A 139 -12.91 -25.73 8.46
CA MET A 139 -13.89 -25.75 9.56
C MET A 139 -13.73 -26.99 10.44
N ASN A 140 -13.51 -28.17 9.85
CA ASN A 140 -13.25 -29.39 10.62
C ASN A 140 -11.96 -29.28 11.46
N GLN A 141 -10.91 -28.64 10.94
CA GLN A 141 -9.67 -28.39 11.71
C GLN A 141 -9.93 -27.46 12.89
N ILE A 142 -10.76 -26.42 12.70
CA ILE A 142 -11.15 -25.49 13.78
C ILE A 142 -11.99 -26.20 14.85
N GLU A 143 -13.00 -26.98 14.46
CA GLU A 143 -13.84 -27.75 15.40
C GLU A 143 -13.07 -28.86 16.13
N ALA A 144 -11.99 -29.37 15.54
CA ALA A 144 -11.10 -30.32 16.23
C ALA A 144 -10.39 -29.68 17.44
N VAL A 145 -10.18 -28.36 17.44
CA VAL A 145 -9.57 -27.61 18.54
C VAL A 145 -10.63 -27.06 19.50
N LEU A 146 -11.69 -26.43 18.97
CA LEU A 146 -12.72 -25.76 19.78
C LEU A 146 -13.81 -26.70 20.31
N GLY A 147 -13.94 -27.90 19.73
CA GLY A 147 -15.15 -28.69 19.81
C GLY A 147 -16.23 -28.25 18.80
N PRO A 148 -17.39 -28.94 18.78
CA PRO A 148 -18.45 -28.67 17.82
C PRO A 148 -19.04 -27.28 18.02
N LEU A 149 -19.12 -26.49 16.95
CA LEU A 149 -19.67 -25.14 16.99
C LEU A 149 -21.21 -25.16 16.97
N PRO A 150 -21.89 -24.23 17.65
CA PRO A 150 -23.34 -24.14 17.61
C PRO A 150 -23.87 -23.94 16.19
N ALA A 151 -24.89 -24.71 15.82
CA ALA A 151 -25.52 -24.62 14.51
C ALA A 151 -26.22 -23.26 14.29
N GLY A 152 -26.30 -22.87 13.02
CA GLY A 152 -26.95 -21.64 12.58
C GLY A 152 -26.00 -20.45 12.47
N ARG A 153 -26.58 -19.24 12.53
CA ARG A 153 -25.87 -17.97 12.39
C ARG A 153 -26.37 -16.99 13.44
N ALA A 154 -25.45 -16.29 14.08
CA ALA A 154 -25.75 -15.09 14.84
C ALA A 154 -26.05 -13.96 13.84
N GLU A 155 -27.32 -13.61 13.66
CA GLU A 155 -27.78 -12.64 12.66
C GLU A 155 -27.26 -11.22 12.92
N ARG A 156 -26.91 -10.93 14.17
CA ARG A 156 -26.53 -9.59 14.62
C ARG A 156 -25.02 -9.34 14.66
N LEU A 157 -24.21 -10.35 14.39
CA LEU A 157 -22.76 -10.22 14.29
C LEU A 157 -22.32 -9.92 12.86
N VAL A 158 -21.43 -8.96 12.71
CA VAL A 158 -20.83 -8.59 11.42
C VAL A 158 -19.34 -8.86 11.47
N ALA A 159 -18.84 -9.72 10.59
CA ALA A 159 -17.40 -9.95 10.46
C ALA A 159 -16.72 -8.74 9.80
N MET A 160 -15.56 -8.34 10.30
CA MET A 160 -14.72 -7.33 9.66
C MET A 160 -14.19 -7.88 8.32
N THR A 161 -14.75 -7.41 7.20
CA THR A 161 -14.44 -7.93 5.86
C THR A 161 -14.14 -6.79 4.88
N TYR A 162 -13.03 -6.09 5.11
CA TYR A 162 -12.68 -4.84 4.42
C TYR A 162 -12.66 -4.89 2.88
N THR A 163 -12.48 -6.07 2.27
CA THR A 163 -12.52 -6.21 0.80
C THR A 163 -13.94 -6.21 0.22
N ARG A 164 -14.95 -6.45 1.06
CA ARG A 164 -16.38 -6.50 0.70
C ARG A 164 -17.12 -5.23 1.10
N GLU A 165 -16.61 -4.52 2.08
CA GLU A 165 -17.21 -3.28 2.55
C GLU A 165 -16.84 -2.10 1.64
N PRO A 166 -17.78 -1.20 1.35
CA PRO A 166 -17.45 0.02 0.64
C PRO A 166 -16.43 0.82 1.46
N LEU A 167 -15.39 1.30 0.79
CA LEU A 167 -14.47 2.25 1.39
C LEU A 167 -15.06 3.67 1.28
N GLY A 168 -14.94 4.44 2.36
CA GLY A 168 -15.35 5.84 2.35
C GLY A 168 -14.66 6.61 1.22
N ARG A 169 -15.42 7.41 0.47
CA ARG A 169 -14.89 8.28 -0.59
C ARG A 169 -14.01 9.35 0.06
N CYS A 170 -12.70 9.17 0.03
CA CYS A 170 -11.76 10.15 0.56
C CYS A 170 -11.14 10.97 -0.57
N HIS A 171 -11.41 12.28 -0.61
CA HIS A 171 -10.67 13.21 -1.44
C HIS A 171 -9.41 13.66 -0.69
N ARG A 172 -8.26 13.64 -1.36
CA ARG A 172 -7.02 14.20 -0.85
C ARG A 172 -6.68 15.42 -1.71
N PRO A 173 -6.42 16.60 -1.11
CA PRO A 173 -6.12 17.81 -1.86
C PRO A 173 -4.97 17.61 -2.87
N LEU A 174 -5.02 18.28 -4.01
CA LEU A 174 -3.95 18.25 -5.03
C LEU A 174 -2.60 18.60 -4.42
N ALA A 175 -2.59 19.58 -3.52
CA ALA A 175 -1.39 20.02 -2.81
C ALA A 175 -0.65 18.87 -2.11
N VAL A 176 -1.37 17.90 -1.52
CA VAL A 176 -0.75 16.74 -0.86
C VAL A 176 0.06 15.92 -1.88
N TYR A 177 -0.52 15.63 -3.04
CA TYR A 177 0.16 14.88 -4.10
C TYR A 177 1.36 15.64 -4.65
N LEU A 178 1.24 16.97 -4.84
CA LEU A 178 2.33 17.82 -5.31
C LEU A 178 3.48 17.87 -4.29
N CYS A 179 3.18 18.02 -3.01
CA CYS A 179 4.17 18.00 -1.93
C CYS A 179 4.90 16.65 -1.86
N CYS A 180 4.17 15.53 -1.87
CA CYS A 180 4.78 14.20 -1.91
C CYS A 180 5.66 14.02 -3.15
N PHE A 181 5.15 14.38 -4.34
CA PHE A 181 5.91 14.27 -5.59
C PHE A 181 7.19 15.11 -5.57
N ALA A 182 7.12 16.35 -5.09
CA ALA A 182 8.27 17.24 -4.96
C ALA A 182 9.30 16.69 -3.97
N ALA A 183 8.86 16.23 -2.79
CA ALA A 183 9.73 15.66 -1.77
C ALA A 183 10.41 14.37 -2.25
N HIS A 184 9.69 13.48 -2.94
CA HIS A 184 10.30 12.32 -3.62
C HIS A 184 11.33 12.74 -4.66
N GLY A 185 11.02 13.78 -5.45
CA GLY A 185 11.93 14.36 -6.42
C GLY A 185 13.24 14.84 -5.78
N ALA A 186 13.13 15.55 -4.66
CA ALA A 186 14.26 16.04 -3.88
C ALA A 186 15.12 14.90 -3.31
N ILE A 187 14.50 13.90 -2.67
CA ILE A 187 15.20 12.72 -2.14
C ILE A 187 15.91 11.97 -3.27
N ARG A 188 15.24 11.75 -4.40
CA ARG A 188 15.86 11.09 -5.55
C ARG A 188 17.03 11.89 -6.11
N ARG A 189 16.93 13.21 -6.18
CA ARG A 189 18.04 14.08 -6.60
C ARG A 189 19.21 14.00 -5.63
N MET A 190 18.94 14.04 -4.33
CA MET A 190 19.96 13.83 -3.29
C MET A 190 20.68 12.49 -3.48
N LEU A 191 19.94 11.40 -3.68
CA LEU A 191 20.54 10.07 -3.90
C LEU A 191 21.36 10.01 -5.21
N GLN A 192 20.91 10.68 -6.27
CA GLN A 192 21.68 10.77 -7.51
C GLN A 192 23.03 11.48 -7.30
N LEU A 193 23.05 12.57 -6.53
CA LEU A 193 24.29 13.25 -6.14
C LEU A 193 25.20 12.37 -5.27
N LEU A 194 24.62 11.40 -4.55
CA LEU A 194 25.34 10.40 -3.74
C LEU A 194 25.69 9.12 -4.52
N GLY A 195 25.60 9.14 -5.86
CA GLY A 195 26.05 8.05 -6.72
C GLY A 195 25.00 6.97 -7.02
N PHE A 196 23.73 7.19 -6.68
CA PHE A 196 22.66 6.28 -7.09
C PHE A 196 22.22 6.54 -8.54
N SER A 197 22.08 5.48 -9.32
CA SER A 197 21.50 5.51 -10.66
C SER A 197 20.14 4.82 -10.70
N SER A 198 19.22 5.34 -11.52
CA SER A 198 17.90 4.73 -11.71
C SER A 198 17.97 3.60 -12.72
N ARG A 199 17.36 2.45 -12.39
CA ARG A 199 17.28 1.27 -13.24
C ARG A 199 15.89 0.64 -13.18
N SER A 200 15.63 -0.34 -14.04
CA SER A 200 14.37 -1.09 -14.04
C SER A 200 14.54 -2.55 -14.43
N VAL A 201 13.66 -3.39 -13.88
CA VAL A 201 13.41 -4.78 -14.30
C VAL A 201 11.92 -4.89 -14.60
N GLY A 202 11.55 -4.93 -15.88
CA GLY A 202 10.15 -4.85 -16.29
C GLY A 202 9.48 -3.61 -15.67
N ARG A 203 8.47 -3.84 -14.82
CA ARG A 203 7.70 -2.78 -14.15
C ARG A 203 8.29 -2.34 -12.79
N LEU A 204 9.29 -3.06 -12.27
CA LEU A 204 9.96 -2.71 -11.02
C LEU A 204 11.07 -1.70 -11.30
N ARG A 205 10.88 -0.46 -10.87
CA ARG A 205 11.97 0.55 -10.86
C ARG A 205 12.76 0.41 -9.58
N TYR A 206 14.05 0.71 -9.63
CA TYR A 206 14.90 0.72 -8.44
C TYR A 206 16.03 1.73 -8.59
N LEU A 207 16.53 2.25 -7.47
CA LEU A 207 17.78 2.99 -7.42
C LEU A 207 18.92 2.03 -7.07
N HIS A 208 20.07 2.22 -7.69
CA HIS A 208 21.25 1.39 -7.48
C HIS A 208 22.47 2.26 -7.25
N ARG A 209 23.17 2.00 -6.15
CA ARG A 209 24.52 2.53 -5.91
C ARG A 209 25.52 1.38 -6.01
N PRO A 210 26.58 1.50 -6.85
CA PRO A 210 27.62 0.49 -6.93
C PRO A 210 28.44 0.41 -5.64
N ASP A 211 29.31 -0.59 -5.55
CA ASP A 211 30.32 -0.72 -4.51
C ASP A 211 31.25 0.50 -4.51
N ARG A 212 31.48 1.10 -3.34
CA ARG A 212 32.35 2.28 -3.17
C ARG A 212 33.83 1.93 -3.34
N ARG A 213 34.22 0.68 -3.17
CA ARG A 213 35.63 0.24 -3.24
C ARG A 213 36.18 0.15 -4.67
N GLY A 214 35.38 0.46 -5.70
CA GLY A 214 35.86 0.70 -7.07
C GLY A 214 36.36 -0.52 -7.85
N GLY A 215 36.29 -1.73 -7.30
CA GLY A 215 36.83 -2.95 -7.92
C GLY A 215 35.80 -4.06 -8.06
N GLY A 216 34.85 -3.95 -9.00
CA GLY A 216 33.81 -4.98 -9.23
C GLY A 216 32.92 -5.23 -8.01
N ALA A 217 31.87 -6.04 -8.14
CA ALA A 217 31.11 -6.45 -6.98
C ALA A 217 32.02 -7.36 -6.13
N THR A 218 32.39 -6.93 -4.92
CA THR A 218 33.18 -7.73 -3.96
C THR A 218 32.35 -8.23 -2.77
N SER A 219 31.22 -7.57 -2.51
CA SER A 219 30.26 -7.90 -1.46
C SER A 219 28.85 -8.13 -2.01
N ALA A 220 28.06 -8.96 -1.33
CA ALA A 220 26.66 -9.17 -1.68
C ALA A 220 25.89 -7.84 -1.57
N PRO A 221 24.97 -7.53 -2.51
CA PRO A 221 24.21 -6.28 -2.46
C PRO A 221 23.29 -6.24 -1.24
N LEU A 222 23.11 -5.04 -0.68
CA LEU A 222 22.07 -4.74 0.28
C LEU A 222 20.81 -4.29 -0.46
N VAL A 223 19.70 -5.01 -0.27
CA VAL A 223 18.38 -4.64 -0.79
C VAL A 223 17.56 -4.00 0.33
N PHE A 224 17.11 -2.77 0.13
CA PHE A 224 16.20 -2.11 1.07
C PHE A 224 14.76 -2.06 0.51
N LEU A 225 13.85 -2.74 1.21
CA LEU A 225 12.41 -2.79 0.89
C LEU A 225 11.65 -1.81 1.78
N HIS A 226 11.21 -0.70 1.18
CA HIS A 226 10.55 0.39 1.91
C HIS A 226 9.08 0.09 2.27
N GLY A 227 8.53 0.79 3.26
CA GLY A 227 7.11 0.74 3.62
C GLY A 227 6.20 1.64 2.76
N ILE A 228 5.02 1.98 3.28
CA ILE A 228 4.14 3.02 2.69
C ILE A 228 4.86 4.38 2.73
N GLY A 229 4.62 5.21 1.71
CA GLY A 229 5.28 6.51 1.54
C GLY A 229 6.60 6.46 0.77
N GLY A 230 6.98 5.29 0.24
CA GLY A 230 8.16 5.17 -0.61
C GLY A 230 9.45 5.56 0.10
N LEU A 231 10.20 6.49 -0.46
CA LEU A 231 11.44 6.98 0.14
C LEU A 231 11.23 8.11 1.18
N LEU A 232 10.02 8.69 1.28
CA LEU A 232 9.76 9.86 2.14
C LEU A 232 10.14 9.66 3.62
N PRO A 233 9.85 8.51 4.25
CA PRO A 233 10.18 8.31 5.66
C PRO A 233 11.67 8.09 5.93
N TYR A 234 12.49 7.87 4.90
CA TYR A 234 13.84 7.32 5.06
C TYR A 234 15.01 8.24 4.68
N PRO A 235 14.92 9.58 4.57
CA PRO A 235 16.04 10.38 4.07
C PRO A 235 17.31 10.21 4.92
N LEU A 236 17.19 10.16 6.25
CA LEU A 236 18.33 9.97 7.16
C LEU A 236 18.95 8.58 7.03
N LEU A 237 18.13 7.52 6.99
CA LEU A 237 18.59 6.16 6.77
C LEU A 237 19.31 6.04 5.42
N LEU A 238 18.73 6.59 4.36
CA LEU A 238 19.32 6.54 3.03
C LEU A 238 20.63 7.33 2.94
N LEU A 239 20.77 8.44 3.66
CA LEU A 239 22.03 9.17 3.83
C LEU A 239 23.08 8.33 4.57
N GLN A 240 22.68 7.63 5.63
CA GLN A 240 23.57 6.74 6.37
C GLN A 240 24.03 5.55 5.51
N LEU A 241 23.12 4.93 4.75
CA LEU A 241 23.47 3.88 3.80
C LEU A 241 24.41 4.41 2.71
N ALA A 242 24.13 5.59 2.17
CA ALA A 242 24.97 6.20 1.14
C ALA A 242 26.38 6.53 1.63
N SER A 243 26.54 6.91 2.90
CA SER A 243 27.81 7.37 3.48
C SER A 243 28.62 6.26 4.17
N ARG A 244 27.96 5.33 4.87
CA ARG A 244 28.62 4.33 5.74
C ARG A 244 28.65 2.92 5.15
N TRP A 245 27.66 2.54 4.34
CA TRP A 245 27.69 1.23 3.69
C TRP A 245 28.69 1.28 2.54
N GLU A 246 29.55 0.27 2.42
CA GLU A 246 30.57 0.24 1.37
C GLU A 246 30.13 -0.57 0.14
N GLY A 247 29.39 -1.67 0.34
CA GLY A 247 28.95 -2.55 -0.74
C GLY A 247 27.84 -1.99 -1.63
N PRO A 248 27.38 -2.74 -2.65
CA PRO A 248 26.29 -2.29 -3.51
C PRO A 248 24.97 -2.11 -2.72
N VAL A 249 24.16 -1.12 -3.11
CA VAL A 249 22.84 -0.86 -2.52
C VAL A 249 21.77 -0.85 -3.61
N LEU A 250 20.69 -1.60 -3.39
CA LEU A 250 19.54 -1.73 -4.27
C LEU A 250 18.28 -1.25 -3.54
N LEU A 251 17.61 -0.23 -4.08
CA LEU A 251 16.41 0.38 -3.51
C LEU A 251 15.23 0.22 -4.49
N PRO A 252 14.56 -0.95 -4.52
CA PRO A 252 13.33 -1.11 -5.30
C PRO A 252 12.24 -0.14 -4.86
N LEU A 253 11.66 0.56 -5.83
CA LEU A 253 10.51 1.44 -5.66
C LEU A 253 9.23 0.63 -5.81
N LEU A 254 8.71 0.16 -4.68
CA LEU A 254 7.58 -0.76 -4.62
C LEU A 254 6.32 -0.09 -5.21
N PRO A 255 5.72 -0.66 -6.28
CA PRO A 255 4.76 0.08 -7.09
C PRO A 255 3.46 0.50 -6.37
N HIS A 256 3.12 -0.15 -5.25
CA HIS A 256 1.81 -0.02 -4.57
C HIS A 256 1.86 0.68 -3.21
N GLY A 257 2.98 1.32 -2.86
CA GLY A 257 3.11 2.09 -1.63
C GLY A 257 4.06 3.28 -1.72
N ALA A 258 4.62 3.54 -2.90
CA ALA A 258 5.70 4.53 -3.04
C ALA A 258 5.24 5.99 -2.97
N LEU A 259 3.97 6.32 -3.26
CA LEU A 259 3.44 7.70 -3.34
C LEU A 259 4.27 8.66 -4.22
N ASP A 260 5.07 8.12 -5.14
CA ASP A 260 6.06 8.87 -5.93
C ASP A 260 5.54 9.32 -7.30
N ARG A 261 4.23 9.19 -7.53
CA ARG A 261 3.56 9.53 -8.80
C ARG A 261 2.30 10.32 -8.54
N LEU A 262 2.09 11.34 -9.35
CA LEU A 262 0.82 12.04 -9.42
C LEU A 262 -0.25 11.11 -10.03
N PRO A 263 -1.51 11.18 -9.57
CA PRO A 263 -2.61 10.41 -10.13
C PRO A 263 -3.08 11.02 -11.46
N THR A 264 -2.22 10.96 -12.48
CA THR A 264 -2.45 11.55 -13.81
C THR A 264 -3.19 10.61 -14.77
N SER A 265 -3.31 9.33 -14.44
CA SER A 265 -3.97 8.34 -15.28
C SER A 265 -5.26 7.81 -14.64
N ARG A 266 -6.37 7.86 -15.38
CA ARG A 266 -7.63 7.16 -15.03
C ARG A 266 -7.45 5.64 -14.95
N CYS A 267 -6.45 5.09 -15.64
CA CYS A 267 -6.10 3.68 -15.59
C CYS A 267 -5.10 3.42 -14.46
N VAL A 268 -5.57 2.79 -13.38
CA VAL A 268 -4.67 2.23 -12.36
C VAL A 268 -3.93 1.06 -13.00
N ALA A 269 -2.61 1.19 -13.18
CA ALA A 269 -1.81 0.06 -13.61
C ALA A 269 -2.03 -1.11 -12.64
N ARG A 270 -2.42 -2.28 -13.17
CA ARG A 270 -2.73 -3.50 -12.40
C ARG A 270 -1.71 -3.72 -11.29
N ALA A 271 -2.15 -4.10 -10.10
CA ALA A 271 -1.23 -4.45 -9.04
C ALA A 271 -0.21 -5.51 -9.49
N MET A 272 1.07 -5.32 -9.15
CA MET A 272 2.08 -6.32 -9.46
C MET A 272 1.76 -7.55 -8.62
N ARG A 273 1.66 -8.72 -9.26
CA ARG A 273 1.43 -9.96 -8.52
C ARG A 273 2.68 -10.33 -7.74
N MET A 274 2.55 -11.03 -6.62
CA MET A 274 3.71 -11.39 -5.79
C MET A 274 4.75 -12.21 -6.57
N PRO A 275 4.39 -13.22 -7.38
CA PRO A 275 5.35 -13.92 -8.23
C PRO A 275 6.06 -12.99 -9.25
N GLU A 276 5.34 -12.02 -9.81
CA GLU A 276 5.91 -11.03 -10.75
C GLU A 276 6.93 -10.14 -10.04
N LEU A 277 6.64 -9.72 -8.81
CA LEU A 277 7.53 -8.90 -7.98
C LEU A 277 8.77 -9.67 -7.54
N VAL A 278 8.61 -10.89 -7.02
CA VAL A 278 9.73 -11.73 -6.58
C VAL A 278 10.66 -12.03 -7.75
N GLY A 279 10.12 -12.40 -8.92
CA GLY A 279 10.93 -12.63 -10.11
C GLY A 279 11.68 -11.37 -10.58
N ALA A 280 11.07 -10.19 -10.47
CA ALA A 280 11.75 -8.93 -10.78
C ALA A 280 12.87 -8.60 -9.78
N VAL A 281 12.66 -8.86 -8.48
CA VAL A 281 13.68 -8.71 -7.44
C VAL A 281 14.83 -9.69 -7.64
N GLU A 282 14.54 -10.94 -8.03
CA GLU A 282 15.55 -11.94 -8.33
C GLU A 282 16.44 -11.52 -9.51
N VAL A 283 15.83 -11.09 -10.62
CA VAL A 283 16.58 -10.56 -11.77
C VAL A 283 17.36 -9.30 -11.40
N MET A 284 16.79 -8.43 -10.55
CA MET A 284 17.48 -7.24 -10.04
C MET A 284 18.74 -7.63 -9.26
N VAL A 285 18.66 -8.56 -8.31
CA VAL A 285 19.81 -9.03 -7.52
C VAL A 285 20.83 -9.71 -8.42
N ARG A 286 20.40 -10.60 -9.33
CA ARG A 286 21.27 -11.29 -10.31
C ARG A 286 22.13 -10.33 -11.13
N ARG A 287 21.57 -9.19 -11.56
CA ARG A 287 22.29 -8.17 -12.35
C ARG A 287 23.43 -7.49 -11.58
N HIS A 288 23.39 -7.52 -10.25
CA HIS A 288 24.37 -6.84 -9.39
C HIS A 288 25.06 -7.82 -8.42
N ALA A 289 24.89 -9.13 -8.64
CA ALA A 289 25.50 -10.16 -7.84
C ALA A 289 27.00 -10.30 -8.17
N LEU A 290 27.73 -10.95 -7.25
CA LEU A 290 29.14 -11.25 -7.42
C LEU A 290 29.33 -12.24 -8.57
N ASN A 291 30.24 -11.92 -9.50
CA ASN A 291 30.61 -12.82 -10.59
C ASN A 291 31.08 -14.17 -10.03
N GLY A 292 30.55 -15.27 -10.56
CA GLY A 292 30.94 -16.62 -10.16
C GLY A 292 30.34 -17.13 -8.85
N ARG A 293 29.43 -16.38 -8.20
CA ARG A 293 28.65 -16.87 -7.05
C ARG A 293 27.16 -16.94 -7.38
N ALA A 294 26.45 -17.80 -6.65
CA ALA A 294 25.00 -17.82 -6.69
C ALA A 294 24.46 -16.41 -6.30
N PRO A 295 23.43 -15.91 -6.99
CA PRO A 295 22.89 -14.60 -6.73
C PRO A 295 22.19 -14.58 -5.36
N SER A 296 22.76 -13.85 -4.41
CA SER A 296 22.17 -13.65 -3.08
C SER A 296 22.40 -12.22 -2.58
N ALA A 297 21.53 -11.74 -1.69
CA ALA A 297 21.56 -10.39 -1.15
C ALA A 297 21.21 -10.37 0.35
N ALA A 298 21.71 -9.36 1.06
CA ALA A 298 21.19 -9.02 2.39
C ALA A 298 19.94 -8.16 2.22
N PHE A 299 18.86 -8.48 2.91
CA PHE A 299 17.59 -7.77 2.82
C PHE A 299 17.31 -7.00 4.11
N MET A 300 17.11 -5.69 3.97
CA MET A 300 16.59 -4.83 5.02
C MET A 300 15.19 -4.37 4.62
N SER A 301 14.21 -4.45 5.53
CA SER A 301 12.83 -4.12 5.21
C SER A 301 12.13 -3.43 6.37
N HIS A 302 11.23 -2.48 6.07
CA HIS A 302 10.44 -1.79 7.08
C HIS A 302 8.93 -1.78 6.75
N SER A 303 8.07 -1.95 7.75
CA SER A 303 6.61 -1.86 7.63
C SER A 303 6.09 -2.73 6.46
N LEU A 304 5.32 -2.18 5.51
CA LEU A 304 4.85 -2.90 4.31
C LEU A 304 5.96 -3.59 3.51
N GLY A 305 7.19 -3.06 3.55
CA GLY A 305 8.38 -3.67 2.96
C GLY A 305 8.62 -5.10 3.45
N THR A 306 8.28 -5.38 4.70
CA THR A 306 8.45 -6.71 5.33
C THR A 306 7.54 -7.77 4.71
N GLY A 307 6.36 -7.41 4.20
CA GLY A 307 5.49 -8.32 3.46
C GLY A 307 6.12 -8.77 2.13
N TYR A 308 6.76 -7.85 1.40
CA TYR A 308 7.51 -8.20 0.20
C TYR A 308 8.76 -9.03 0.51
N HIS A 309 9.44 -8.72 1.62
CA HIS A 309 10.57 -9.51 2.10
C HIS A 309 10.14 -10.95 2.40
N ALA A 310 9.06 -11.15 3.17
CA ALA A 310 8.50 -12.46 3.44
C ALA A 310 8.17 -13.22 2.14
N ALA A 311 7.56 -12.54 1.15
CA ALA A 311 7.27 -13.15 -0.14
C ALA A 311 8.54 -13.62 -0.88
N VAL A 312 9.63 -12.84 -0.83
CA VAL A 312 10.93 -13.22 -1.39
C VAL A 312 11.52 -14.40 -0.61
N ALA A 313 11.53 -14.37 0.71
CA ALA A 313 12.08 -15.43 1.55
C ALA A 313 11.35 -16.77 1.35
N THR A 314 10.02 -16.75 1.16
CA THR A 314 9.23 -17.97 0.91
C THR A 314 9.39 -18.49 -0.52
N ARG A 315 9.42 -17.62 -1.53
CA ARG A 315 9.40 -18.04 -2.95
C ARG A 315 10.79 -18.17 -3.59
N ALA A 316 11.78 -17.49 -3.05
CA ALA A 316 13.17 -17.50 -3.53
C ALA A 316 14.15 -17.50 -2.34
N PRO A 317 14.09 -18.50 -1.44
CA PRO A 317 14.89 -18.52 -0.21
C PRO A 317 16.41 -18.42 -0.47
N GLY A 318 16.89 -19.04 -1.55
CA GLY A 318 18.31 -18.98 -1.94
C GLY A 318 18.81 -17.57 -2.33
N LEU A 319 17.91 -16.62 -2.55
CA LEU A 319 18.24 -15.22 -2.80
C LEU A 319 18.62 -14.47 -1.51
N VAL A 320 18.16 -14.95 -0.34
CA VAL A 320 18.27 -14.26 0.94
C VAL A 320 19.50 -14.73 1.70
N ALA A 321 20.56 -13.93 1.70
CA ALA A 321 21.78 -14.20 2.46
C ALA A 321 21.67 -13.77 3.93
N ALA A 322 20.88 -12.72 4.20
CA ALA A 322 20.62 -12.20 5.54
C ALA A 322 19.31 -11.41 5.54
N SER A 323 18.64 -11.34 6.68
CA SER A 323 17.38 -10.61 6.86
C SER A 323 17.45 -9.66 8.05
N LEU A 324 17.03 -8.41 7.83
CA LEU A 324 16.78 -7.40 8.86
C LEU A 324 15.35 -6.88 8.68
N PHE A 325 14.54 -7.06 9.71
CA PHE A 325 13.17 -6.60 9.78
C PHE A 325 13.05 -5.45 10.79
N ALA A 326 12.63 -4.28 10.33
CA ALA A 326 12.26 -3.14 11.18
C ALA A 326 10.73 -3.00 11.18
N ASP A 327 10.12 -2.99 12.35
CA ASP A 327 8.66 -2.91 12.52
C ASP A 327 7.88 -3.86 11.58
N PRO A 328 8.12 -5.19 11.68
CA PRO A 328 7.60 -6.15 10.73
C PRO A 328 6.12 -6.41 10.86
N ILE A 329 5.34 -5.87 9.92
CA ILE A 329 3.91 -6.19 9.83
C ILE A 329 3.66 -7.62 9.31
N CYS A 330 4.63 -8.24 8.63
CA CYS A 330 4.41 -9.53 7.97
C CYS A 330 4.14 -10.71 8.92
N PHE A 331 4.50 -10.59 10.20
CA PHE A 331 4.27 -11.65 11.18
C PHE A 331 2.85 -11.61 11.77
N LEU A 332 2.33 -10.41 12.02
CA LEU A 332 1.07 -10.19 12.73
C LEU A 332 -0.02 -9.56 11.85
N LEU A 333 0.12 -9.63 10.52
CA LEU A 333 -0.88 -9.08 9.59
C LEU A 333 -2.25 -9.78 9.69
N HIS A 334 -2.27 -10.97 10.29
CA HIS A 334 -3.47 -11.76 10.54
C HIS A 334 -4.17 -11.37 11.85
N GLU A 335 -3.60 -10.45 12.64
CA GLU A 335 -4.23 -9.96 13.87
C GLU A 335 -5.37 -9.00 13.57
N ARG A 336 -6.46 -9.15 14.32
CA ARG A 336 -7.66 -8.31 14.15
C ARG A 336 -7.35 -6.82 14.35
N ASP A 337 -6.46 -6.50 15.30
CA ASP A 337 -6.23 -5.14 15.76
C ASP A 337 -5.60 -4.29 14.65
N VAL A 338 -4.81 -4.91 13.76
CA VAL A 338 -4.26 -4.25 12.58
C VAL A 338 -5.37 -3.72 11.70
N LEU A 339 -6.38 -4.55 11.43
CA LEU A 339 -7.51 -4.16 10.59
C LEU A 339 -8.45 -3.20 11.33
N HIS A 340 -8.80 -3.54 12.56
CA HIS A 340 -9.73 -2.78 13.40
C HIS A 340 -9.25 -1.34 13.57
N ASN A 341 -8.01 -1.15 14.03
CA ASN A 341 -7.49 0.18 14.32
C ASN A 341 -7.30 1.01 13.04
N PHE A 342 -6.92 0.35 11.93
CA PHE A 342 -6.67 1.04 10.66
C PHE A 342 -7.96 1.43 9.91
N LEU A 343 -9.00 0.59 9.94
CA LEU A 343 -10.21 0.78 9.13
C LEU A 343 -11.49 1.01 9.91
N TYR A 344 -11.64 0.50 11.14
CA TYR A 344 -12.90 0.53 11.86
C TYR A 344 -12.91 1.58 12.98
N GLU A 345 -11.87 1.63 13.81
CA GLU A 345 -11.74 2.66 14.85
C GLU A 345 -11.56 4.06 14.25
N ALA A 346 -10.72 4.18 13.21
CA ALA A 346 -10.52 5.42 12.47
C ALA A 346 -11.80 5.93 11.77
N ARG A 347 -12.79 5.06 11.53
CA ARG A 347 -14.11 5.46 10.99
C ARG A 347 -15.05 5.96 12.08
N ALA A 348 -14.99 5.40 13.29
CA ALA A 348 -15.83 5.84 14.40
C ALA A 348 -15.51 7.27 14.89
N SER A 349 -14.32 7.78 14.54
CA SER A 349 -13.83 9.12 14.90
C SER A 349 -13.97 10.17 13.79
N LEU A 350 -14.51 9.82 12.62
CA LEU A 350 -14.82 10.77 11.55
C LEU A 350 -16.29 11.22 11.70
N PRO A 351 -16.56 12.54 11.90
CA PRO A 351 -17.90 13.07 12.10
C PRO A 351 -18.80 12.97 10.86
#